data_AF-A0A0B1S258-F1
#
_entry.id   AF-A0A0B1S258-F1
#
_cell.length_a   1.000
_cell.length_b   1.000
_cell.length_c   1.000
_cell.angle_alpha   90.00
_cell.angle_beta   90.00
_cell.angle_gamma   90.00
#
_symmetry.space_group_name_H-M   'P 1'
#
loop_
_entity.id
_entity.type
_entity.pdbx_description
1 polymer ?
#
loop_
_entity_poly.entity_id
_entity_poly.type
_entity_poly.pdbx_seq_one_letter_code
_entity_poly.pdbx_strand_id
1 'polypeptide(L)'
;RISGSSDAKSCPTFPELYENLSKAGYDQRVFARFLIDLINLIKSHEYPKTAIAIIAEAVTRCRLKVFVEHGCTVIDELLTRQHSEQHFFFLAEYGYCWAMNHLTDKDAQCRTLALSRMLWSVCEKSKDLMKIFFETCRTTLADSSLDAKVHERVLKTLKLFSSKADCKMPADFVEFLFWHCIDAQEDENFLVRSAATILYGFIVRYITKSRAVPAFFVVSTRAKFWRDTMSRCSSLSELPQLQRILLLSFLTRLKLGHVDCYAETVLGEIQSLISSLIALLENTSDIRERRYCLEVLVRMSSAAAHEDVMGVLRERNPENDSFVLRADCDFLEYILKMDNKRPEMIEFRKVPDVLKESPYIELIESAQELDPEEALERIHDKFASVETHSAELSLQALAVALTRVAVTLRQTENPSKTIRSKFVSQCCAVLDHPLCSSRAASIMSRVPTCLGLTKDYLQKCYVVKILHQWGKEEMEESG
;
A
#
# COMPACT_ATOMS: atom_id res chain seq x y z
N ARG A 1 17.88 -40.41 -13.02
CA ARG A 1 17.86 -41.22 -14.27
C ARG A 1 16.99 -40.58 -15.34
N ILE A 2 15.68 -40.40 -15.17
CA ILE A 2 14.81 -39.75 -16.18
C ILE A 2 15.17 -38.27 -16.41
N SER A 3 15.68 -37.58 -15.39
CA SER A 3 16.21 -36.22 -15.54
C SER A 3 17.43 -36.11 -16.45
N GLY A 4 18.17 -37.19 -16.71
CA GLY A 4 19.47 -37.12 -17.39
C GLY A 4 20.59 -36.47 -16.57
N SER A 5 20.32 -36.02 -15.35
CA SER A 5 21.35 -35.48 -14.46
C SER A 5 22.19 -36.58 -13.82
N SER A 6 23.52 -36.41 -13.91
CA SER A 6 24.52 -37.23 -13.25
C SER A 6 24.76 -36.85 -11.78
N ASP A 7 24.19 -35.72 -11.32
CA ASP A 7 24.34 -35.21 -9.95
C ASP A 7 22.96 -35.14 -9.27
N ALA A 8 22.84 -35.75 -8.09
CA ALA A 8 21.63 -35.74 -7.27
C ALA A 8 21.19 -34.32 -6.85
N LYS A 9 22.10 -33.34 -6.91
CA LYS A 9 21.85 -31.94 -6.55
C LYS A 9 21.49 -31.04 -7.74
N SER A 10 21.64 -31.50 -8.98
CA SER A 10 21.32 -30.70 -10.17
C SER A 10 20.05 -31.22 -10.85
N CYS A 11 19.06 -30.34 -10.96
CA CYS A 11 17.90 -30.56 -11.79
C CYS A 11 18.18 -29.89 -13.15
N PRO A 12 18.03 -30.60 -14.29
CA PRO A 12 18.29 -30.02 -15.60
C PRO A 12 17.46 -28.77 -15.81
N THR A 13 17.92 -27.91 -16.71
CA THR A 13 17.09 -26.79 -17.16
C THR A 13 15.82 -27.35 -17.83
N PHE A 14 14.73 -26.59 -17.77
CA PHE A 14 13.42 -27.06 -18.24
C PHE A 14 13.44 -27.61 -19.69
N PRO A 15 14.17 -27.01 -20.65
CA PRO A 15 14.33 -27.55 -22.00
C PRO A 15 15.01 -28.94 -22.02
N GLU A 16 16.05 -29.14 -21.21
CA GLU A 16 16.78 -30.43 -21.16
C GLU A 16 15.94 -31.53 -20.52
N LEU A 17 15.20 -31.20 -19.47
CA LEU A 17 14.25 -32.14 -18.85
C LEU A 17 13.15 -32.54 -19.85
N TYR A 18 12.68 -31.58 -20.66
CA TYR A 18 11.69 -31.85 -21.71
C TYR A 18 12.23 -32.73 -22.83
N GLU A 19 13.44 -32.44 -23.30
CA GLU A 19 14.07 -33.24 -24.34
C GLU A 19 14.31 -34.67 -23.85
N ASN A 20 14.71 -34.85 -22.59
CA ASN A 20 14.90 -36.16 -21.98
C ASN A 20 13.58 -36.93 -21.78
N LEU A 21 12.50 -36.24 -21.38
CA LEU A 21 11.17 -36.85 -21.25
C LEU A 21 10.56 -37.21 -22.61
N SER A 22 10.75 -36.36 -23.62
CA SER A 22 10.32 -36.60 -25.00
C SER A 22 11.11 -37.75 -25.64
N LYS A 23 12.44 -37.81 -25.46
CA LYS A 23 13.29 -38.93 -25.89
C LYS A 23 12.91 -40.26 -25.22
N ALA A 24 12.37 -40.20 -24.00
CA ALA A 24 11.86 -41.36 -23.27
C ALA A 24 10.38 -41.69 -23.58
N GLY A 25 9.72 -40.95 -24.49
CA GLY A 25 8.36 -41.25 -24.97
C GLY A 25 7.23 -40.77 -24.05
N TYR A 26 7.48 -39.86 -23.10
CA TYR A 26 6.48 -39.37 -22.15
C TYR A 26 5.92 -37.99 -22.54
N ASP A 27 4.60 -37.87 -22.68
CA ASP A 27 3.86 -36.60 -22.83
C ASP A 27 3.85 -35.83 -21.48
N GLN A 28 3.97 -34.51 -21.52
CA GLN A 28 3.95 -33.63 -20.34
C GLN A 28 2.70 -33.83 -19.46
N ARG A 29 1.55 -34.12 -20.08
CA ARG A 29 0.29 -34.43 -19.37
C ARG A 29 0.37 -35.76 -18.64
N VAL A 30 1.04 -36.75 -19.23
CA VAL A 30 1.25 -38.08 -18.62
C VAL A 30 2.23 -37.99 -17.45
N PHE A 31 3.28 -37.17 -17.54
CA PHE A 31 4.21 -36.96 -16.43
C PHE A 31 3.56 -36.22 -15.26
N ALA A 32 2.79 -35.17 -15.53
CA ALA A 32 2.02 -34.48 -14.49
C ALA A 32 0.96 -35.40 -13.85
N ARG A 33 0.27 -36.21 -14.66
CA ARG A 33 -0.69 -37.22 -14.19
C ARG A 33 -0.02 -38.27 -13.31
N PHE A 34 1.11 -38.82 -13.74
CA PHE A 34 1.88 -39.81 -12.98
C PHE A 34 2.32 -39.28 -11.62
N LEU A 35 2.80 -38.04 -11.56
CA LEU A 35 3.18 -37.40 -10.30
C LEU A 35 1.97 -37.14 -9.38
N ILE A 36 0.81 -36.79 -9.96
CA ILE A 36 -0.45 -36.65 -9.22
C ILE A 36 -0.91 -38.01 -8.66
N ASP A 37 -0.87 -39.07 -9.48
CA ASP A 37 -1.24 -40.42 -9.08
C ASP A 37 -0.32 -40.95 -7.97
N LEU A 38 0.97 -40.62 -8.03
CA LEU A 38 1.93 -40.94 -6.97
C LEU A 38 1.61 -40.21 -5.66
N ILE A 39 1.27 -38.92 -5.70
CA ILE A 39 0.82 -38.19 -4.50
C ILE A 39 -0.46 -38.83 -3.93
N ASN A 40 -1.42 -39.20 -4.78
CA ASN A 40 -2.65 -39.84 -4.34
C ASN A 40 -2.41 -41.23 -3.72
N LEU A 41 -1.43 -41.97 -4.23
CA LEU A 41 -0.98 -43.22 -3.61
C LEU A 41 -0.35 -42.96 -2.24
N ILE A 42 0.54 -41.97 -2.11
CA ILE A 42 1.16 -41.60 -0.82
C ILE A 42 0.10 -41.10 0.16
N LYS A 43 -0.92 -40.37 -0.31
CA LYS A 43 -2.07 -39.93 0.49
C LYS A 43 -2.86 -41.11 1.07
N SER A 44 -2.94 -42.23 0.35
CA SER A 44 -3.61 -43.46 0.82
C SER A 44 -2.80 -44.27 1.84
N HIS A 45 -1.63 -43.78 2.24
CA HIS A 45 -0.80 -44.41 3.25
C HIS A 45 -1.52 -44.47 4.62
N GLU A 46 -1.37 -45.61 5.30
CA GLU A 46 -2.06 -45.93 6.56
C GLU A 46 -1.78 -44.91 7.67
N TYR A 47 -0.58 -44.34 7.69
CA TYR A 47 -0.15 -43.30 8.64
C TYR A 47 -0.12 -41.89 8.00
N PRO A 48 -1.07 -40.99 8.31
CA PRO A 48 -1.17 -39.66 7.71
C PRO A 48 0.07 -38.78 7.95
N LYS A 49 0.69 -38.89 9.12
CA LYS A 49 1.95 -38.21 9.47
C LYS A 49 3.07 -38.48 8.46
N THR A 50 3.25 -39.76 8.11
CA THR A 50 4.28 -40.21 7.16
C THR A 50 3.97 -39.71 5.76
N ALA A 51 2.69 -39.76 5.35
CA ALA A 51 2.25 -39.20 4.08
C ALA A 51 2.56 -37.70 3.98
N ILE A 52 2.24 -36.92 5.02
CA ILE A 52 2.54 -35.48 5.08
C ILE A 52 4.03 -35.23 4.91
N ALA A 53 4.90 -35.94 5.65
CA ALA A 53 6.35 -35.74 5.57
C ALA A 53 6.91 -36.05 4.18
N ILE A 54 6.49 -37.16 3.55
CA ILE A 54 6.95 -37.56 2.22
C ILE A 54 6.49 -36.55 1.16
N ILE A 55 5.21 -36.15 1.19
CA ILE A 55 4.66 -35.19 0.22
C ILE A 55 5.32 -33.82 0.42
N ALA A 56 5.49 -33.38 1.66
CA ALA A 56 6.14 -32.12 2.00
C ALA A 56 7.58 -32.03 1.47
N GLU A 57 8.37 -33.07 1.68
CA GLU A 57 9.74 -33.18 1.17
C GLU A 57 9.78 -33.13 -0.36
N ALA A 58 8.88 -33.86 -1.02
CA ALA A 58 8.80 -33.89 -2.48
C ALA A 58 8.39 -32.53 -3.06
N VAL A 59 7.36 -31.90 -2.50
CA VAL A 59 6.81 -30.60 -2.94
C VAL A 59 7.83 -29.49 -2.73
N THR A 60 8.50 -29.46 -1.57
CA THR A 60 9.46 -28.39 -1.26
C THR A 60 10.71 -28.45 -2.12
N ARG A 61 11.06 -29.59 -2.73
CA ARG A 61 12.18 -29.70 -3.67
C ARG A 61 11.78 -29.54 -5.14
N CYS A 62 10.49 -29.67 -5.46
CA CYS A 62 10.02 -29.68 -6.84
C CYS A 62 9.87 -28.28 -7.46
N ARG A 63 10.23 -28.13 -8.74
CA ARG A 63 10.06 -26.88 -9.50
C ARG A 63 8.72 -26.80 -10.24
N LEU A 64 8.01 -27.92 -10.40
CA LEU A 64 6.80 -27.99 -11.21
C LEU A 64 5.61 -27.40 -10.45
N LYS A 65 5.11 -26.27 -10.92
CA LYS A 65 4.01 -25.54 -10.28
C LYS A 65 2.79 -26.42 -10.03
N VAL A 66 2.37 -27.20 -11.04
CA VAL A 66 1.21 -28.12 -10.95
C VAL A 66 1.40 -29.15 -9.84
N PHE A 67 2.61 -29.71 -9.72
CA PHE A 67 2.93 -30.68 -8.67
C PHE A 67 2.94 -30.04 -7.27
N VAL A 68 3.55 -28.87 -7.14
CA VAL A 68 3.58 -28.13 -5.88
C VAL A 68 2.17 -27.76 -5.44
N GLU A 69 1.33 -27.28 -6.36
CA GLU A 69 -0.06 -26.91 -6.07
C GLU A 69 -0.88 -28.12 -5.64
N HIS A 70 -0.83 -29.21 -6.41
CA HIS A 70 -1.55 -30.44 -6.07
C HIS A 70 -1.08 -31.03 -4.74
N GLY A 71 0.24 -31.12 -4.52
CA GLY A 71 0.79 -31.65 -3.28
C GLY A 71 0.45 -30.81 -2.05
N CYS A 72 0.47 -29.47 -2.15
CA CYS A 72 -0.02 -28.60 -1.09
C CYS A 72 -1.51 -28.84 -0.81
N THR A 73 -2.35 -28.97 -1.84
CA THR A 73 -3.78 -29.29 -1.65
C THR A 73 -3.99 -30.63 -0.95
N VAL A 74 -3.21 -31.64 -1.31
CA VAL A 74 -3.29 -32.96 -0.65
C VAL A 74 -2.83 -32.89 0.81
N ILE A 75 -1.78 -32.12 1.11
CA ILE A 75 -1.39 -31.84 2.51
C ILE A 75 -2.54 -31.17 3.25
N ASP A 76 -3.18 -30.15 2.67
CA ASP A 76 -4.31 -29.46 3.30
C ASP A 76 -5.51 -30.38 3.57
N GLU A 77 -5.79 -31.30 2.65
CA GLU A 77 -6.81 -32.33 2.84
C GLU A 77 -6.43 -33.31 3.95
N LEU A 78 -5.19 -33.79 3.99
CA LEU A 78 -4.70 -34.67 5.05
C LEU A 78 -4.76 -33.99 6.42
N LEU A 79 -4.46 -32.70 6.46
CA LEU A 79 -4.52 -31.90 7.68
C LEU A 79 -5.95 -31.60 8.13
N THR A 80 -6.97 -31.71 7.26
CA THR A 80 -8.37 -31.33 7.59
C THR A 80 -9.33 -32.50 7.78
N ARG A 81 -8.99 -33.68 7.27
CA ARG A 81 -9.80 -34.89 7.47
C ARG A 81 -9.72 -35.39 8.91
N GLN A 82 -10.83 -35.94 9.42
CA GLN A 82 -10.83 -36.71 10.66
C GLN A 82 -10.15 -38.06 10.40
N HIS A 83 -9.13 -38.38 11.18
CA HIS A 83 -8.44 -39.67 11.14
C HIS A 83 -8.72 -40.41 12.43
N SER A 84 -9.07 -41.69 12.34
CA SER A 84 -9.53 -42.51 13.48
C SER A 84 -8.50 -42.63 14.62
N GLU A 85 -7.21 -42.44 14.32
CA GLU A 85 -6.11 -42.66 15.27
C GLU A 85 -5.27 -41.40 15.57
N GLN A 86 -5.51 -40.27 14.88
CA GLN A 86 -4.72 -39.05 15.05
C GLN A 86 -5.61 -37.80 15.08
N HIS A 87 -5.56 -37.06 16.19
CA HIS A 87 -6.31 -35.82 16.33
C HIS A 87 -5.84 -34.78 15.30
N PHE A 88 -6.80 -34.08 14.68
CA PHE A 88 -6.57 -32.98 13.74
C PHE A 88 -5.47 -32.00 14.21
N PHE A 89 -5.54 -31.59 15.49
CA PHE A 89 -4.58 -30.66 16.08
C PHE A 89 -3.15 -31.20 16.08
N PHE A 90 -2.97 -32.51 16.31
CA PHE A 90 -1.65 -33.15 16.30
C PHE A 90 -1.01 -33.13 14.90
N LEU A 91 -1.79 -33.41 13.85
CA LEU A 91 -1.29 -33.38 12.47
C LEU A 91 -0.97 -31.96 12.00
N ALA A 92 -1.80 -30.99 12.36
CA ALA A 92 -1.56 -29.57 12.07
C ALA A 92 -0.29 -29.06 12.76
N GLU A 93 -0.11 -29.38 14.04
CA GLU A 93 1.11 -29.05 14.79
C GLU A 93 2.34 -29.75 14.20
N TYR A 94 2.24 -31.03 13.84
CA TYR A 94 3.33 -31.75 13.21
C TYR A 94 3.75 -31.13 11.87
N GLY A 95 2.79 -30.82 11.00
CA GLY A 95 3.06 -30.18 9.71
C GLY A 95 3.67 -28.78 9.87
N TYR A 96 3.18 -28.01 10.86
CA TYR A 96 3.74 -26.71 11.22
C TYR A 96 5.18 -26.84 11.70
N CYS A 97 5.45 -27.71 12.68
CA CYS A 97 6.79 -27.94 13.22
C CYS A 97 7.76 -28.43 12.14
N TRP A 98 7.33 -29.33 11.26
CA TRP A 98 8.13 -29.77 10.12
C TRP A 98 8.53 -28.57 9.24
N ALA A 99 7.57 -27.74 8.87
CA ALA A 99 7.83 -26.60 8.00
C ALA A 99 8.67 -25.51 8.69
N MET A 100 8.46 -25.26 9.98
CA MET A 100 9.27 -24.33 10.77
C MET A 100 10.71 -24.79 10.89
N ASN A 101 10.96 -26.08 11.16
CA ASN A 101 12.31 -26.64 11.20
C ASN A 101 13.01 -26.45 9.84
N HIS A 102 12.31 -26.68 8.73
CA HIS A 102 12.88 -26.45 7.39
C HIS A 102 13.03 -24.96 7.04
N LEU A 103 12.34 -24.05 7.74
CA LEU A 103 12.51 -22.62 7.56
C LEU A 103 13.82 -22.14 8.19
N THR A 104 14.15 -22.67 9.37
CA THR A 104 15.29 -22.21 10.19
C THR A 104 16.54 -23.08 10.06
N ASP A 105 16.45 -24.27 9.48
CA ASP A 105 17.60 -25.15 9.25
C ASP A 105 18.45 -24.68 8.05
N LYS A 106 19.74 -24.42 8.32
CA LYS A 106 20.74 -24.01 7.33
C LYS A 106 21.02 -25.10 6.28
N ASP A 107 20.86 -26.36 6.66
CA ASP A 107 21.14 -27.51 5.79
C ASP A 107 19.91 -27.94 5.00
N ALA A 108 18.72 -27.42 5.35
CA ALA A 108 17.49 -27.73 4.65
C ALA A 108 17.54 -27.23 3.19
N GLN A 109 17.28 -28.16 2.27
CA GLN A 109 17.12 -27.89 0.84
C GLN A 109 15.64 -27.80 0.49
N CYS A 110 15.07 -26.61 0.62
CA CYS A 110 13.66 -26.37 0.38
C CYS A 110 13.43 -25.09 -0.44
N ARG A 111 12.39 -25.09 -1.27
CA ARG A 111 11.93 -23.93 -2.03
C ARG A 111 10.96 -23.13 -1.18
N THR A 112 11.27 -21.85 -0.97
CA THR A 112 10.51 -20.95 -0.10
C THR A 112 9.03 -20.85 -0.46
N LEU A 113 8.66 -20.90 -1.75
CA LEU A 113 7.26 -20.82 -2.16
C LEU A 113 6.42 -21.97 -1.62
N ALA A 114 6.88 -23.21 -1.78
CA ALA A 114 6.17 -24.39 -1.29
C ALA A 114 6.10 -24.37 0.24
N LEU A 115 7.22 -24.06 0.89
CA LEU A 115 7.30 -23.96 2.35
C LEU A 115 6.32 -22.92 2.91
N SER A 116 6.28 -21.72 2.30
CA SER A 116 5.38 -20.65 2.70
C SER A 116 3.90 -21.02 2.54
N ARG A 117 3.55 -21.80 1.51
CA ARG A 117 2.17 -22.27 1.29
C ARG A 117 1.74 -23.23 2.39
N MET A 118 2.61 -24.16 2.76
CA MET A 118 2.35 -25.10 3.86
C MET A 118 2.22 -24.39 5.21
N LEU A 119 3.14 -23.45 5.52
CA LEU A 119 3.04 -22.66 6.75
C LEU A 119 1.75 -21.84 6.78
N TRP A 120 1.42 -21.18 5.66
CA TRP A 120 0.21 -20.38 5.55
C TRP A 120 -1.06 -21.20 5.80
N SER A 121 -1.17 -22.40 5.23
CA SER A 121 -2.39 -23.20 5.33
C SER A 121 -2.71 -23.66 6.76
N VAL A 122 -1.70 -23.73 7.62
CA VAL A 122 -1.86 -23.98 9.05
C VAL A 122 -2.07 -22.68 9.82
N CYS A 123 -1.23 -21.66 9.60
CA CYS A 123 -1.30 -20.38 10.32
C CYS A 123 -2.63 -19.63 10.05
N GLU A 124 -3.20 -19.73 8.85
CA GLU A 124 -4.49 -19.10 8.52
C GLU A 124 -5.64 -19.67 9.37
N LYS A 125 -5.53 -20.93 9.81
CA LYS A 125 -6.54 -21.61 10.64
C LYS A 125 -6.31 -21.42 12.14
N SER A 126 -5.13 -20.97 12.56
CA SER A 126 -4.77 -20.80 13.98
C SER A 126 -4.04 -19.49 14.23
N LYS A 127 -4.72 -18.58 14.95
CA LYS A 127 -4.14 -17.30 15.36
C LYS A 127 -2.92 -17.48 16.27
N ASP A 128 -2.90 -18.52 17.09
CA ASP A 128 -1.78 -18.76 18.01
C ASP A 128 -0.55 -19.26 17.25
N LEU A 129 -0.72 -20.16 16.27
CA LEU A 129 0.38 -20.57 15.40
C LEU A 129 0.87 -19.41 14.52
N MET A 130 -0.01 -18.52 14.07
CA MET A 130 0.39 -17.29 13.37
C MET A 130 1.26 -16.37 14.26
N LYS A 131 0.91 -16.22 15.55
CA LYS A 131 1.72 -15.45 16.50
C LYS A 131 3.09 -16.10 16.73
N ILE A 132 3.10 -17.41 16.98
CA ILE A 132 4.34 -18.18 17.18
C ILE A 132 5.24 -18.06 15.95
N PHE A 133 4.66 -18.13 14.74
CA PHE A 133 5.38 -17.96 13.49
C PHE A 133 6.13 -16.61 13.43
N PHE A 134 5.44 -15.50 13.72
CA PHE A 134 6.08 -14.18 13.71
C PHE A 134 7.13 -14.03 14.79
N GLU A 135 6.88 -14.57 15.99
CA GLU A 135 7.87 -14.52 17.07
C GLU A 135 9.11 -15.36 16.74
N THR A 136 8.94 -16.54 16.16
CA THR A 136 10.07 -17.37 15.71
C THR A 136 10.85 -16.69 14.58
N CYS A 137 10.16 -16.03 13.65
CA CYS A 137 10.83 -15.22 12.63
C CYS A 137 11.61 -14.05 13.25
N ARG A 138 11.04 -13.37 14.25
CA ARG A 138 11.71 -12.28 14.99
C ARG A 138 12.99 -12.79 15.64
N THR A 139 12.90 -13.86 16.42
CA THR A 139 14.06 -14.42 17.14
C THR A 139 15.14 -14.91 16.18
N THR A 140 14.74 -15.55 15.08
CA THR A 140 15.68 -16.00 14.04
C THR A 140 16.39 -14.82 13.38
N LEU A 141 15.66 -13.76 13.01
CA LEU A 141 16.25 -12.59 12.36
C LEU A 141 17.11 -11.74 13.31
N ALA A 142 16.85 -11.79 14.61
CA ALA A 142 17.63 -11.07 15.63
C ALA A 142 18.94 -11.78 16.01
N ASP A 143 19.17 -13.01 15.53
CA ASP A 143 20.40 -13.76 15.79
C ASP A 143 21.59 -13.15 15.03
N SER A 144 22.62 -12.73 15.75
CA SER A 144 23.85 -12.17 15.17
C SER A 144 24.67 -13.19 14.39
N SER A 145 24.43 -14.49 14.60
CA SER A 145 25.10 -15.61 13.93
C SER A 145 24.26 -16.25 12.81
N LEU A 146 23.22 -15.54 12.36
CA LEU A 146 22.28 -16.04 11.36
C LEU A 146 22.95 -16.40 10.03
N ASP A 147 22.72 -17.64 9.56
CA ASP A 147 23.18 -18.09 8.25
C ASP A 147 22.44 -17.38 7.11
N ALA A 148 23.18 -16.93 6.10
CA ALA A 148 22.63 -16.14 5.00
C ALA A 148 21.53 -16.87 4.20
N LYS A 149 21.57 -18.21 4.08
CA LYS A 149 20.51 -18.97 3.39
C LYS A 149 19.24 -18.99 4.23
N VAL A 150 19.38 -19.10 5.56
CA VAL A 150 18.25 -19.04 6.49
C VAL A 150 17.66 -17.63 6.47
N HIS A 151 18.50 -16.60 6.55
CA HIS A 151 18.10 -15.20 6.47
C HIS A 151 17.30 -14.90 5.21
N GLU A 152 17.84 -15.26 4.04
CA GLU A 152 17.16 -15.10 2.76
C GLU A 152 15.80 -15.82 2.74
N ARG A 153 15.75 -17.06 3.25
CA ARG A 153 14.54 -17.90 3.25
C ARG A 153 13.47 -17.33 4.16
N VAL A 154 13.82 -16.85 5.34
CA VAL A 154 12.90 -16.20 6.29
C VAL A 154 12.34 -14.93 5.68
N LEU A 155 13.18 -14.05 5.13
CA LEU A 155 12.74 -12.81 4.46
C LEU A 155 11.79 -13.08 3.29
N LYS A 156 12.13 -14.05 2.44
CA LYS A 156 11.26 -14.46 1.32
C LYS A 156 9.94 -15.06 1.79
N THR A 157 9.94 -15.83 2.88
CA THR A 157 8.71 -16.39 3.47
C THR A 157 7.82 -15.27 4.01
N LEU A 158 8.39 -14.33 4.80
CA LEU A 158 7.68 -13.16 5.31
C LEU A 158 7.12 -12.28 4.19
N LYS A 159 7.85 -12.14 3.09
CA LYS A 159 7.38 -11.44 1.88
C LYS A 159 6.16 -12.14 1.25
N LEU A 160 6.13 -13.47 1.24
CA LEU A 160 4.99 -14.21 0.72
C LEU A 160 3.79 -14.09 1.65
N PHE A 161 4.01 -14.07 2.96
CA PHE A 161 2.97 -13.80 3.96
C PHE A 161 2.42 -12.37 3.82
N SER A 162 3.27 -11.35 3.72
CA SER A 162 2.84 -9.94 3.59
C SER A 162 2.10 -9.64 2.29
N SER A 163 2.24 -10.50 1.28
CA SER A 163 1.47 -10.41 0.04
C SER A 163 0.03 -10.93 0.14
N LYS A 164 -0.31 -11.66 1.21
CA LYS A 164 -1.67 -12.18 1.46
C LYS A 164 -2.57 -11.08 2.02
N ALA A 165 -3.77 -10.93 1.45
CA ALA A 165 -4.72 -9.90 1.85
C ALA A 165 -5.12 -10.00 3.33
N ASP A 166 -5.24 -11.23 3.84
CA ASP A 166 -5.70 -11.54 5.20
C ASP A 166 -4.57 -11.67 6.23
N CYS A 167 -3.30 -11.46 5.81
CA CYS A 167 -2.19 -11.49 6.74
C CYS A 167 -2.19 -10.24 7.63
N LYS A 168 -2.49 -10.44 8.92
CA LYS A 168 -2.44 -9.41 9.96
C LYS A 168 -1.14 -9.54 10.76
N MET A 169 -0.08 -8.88 10.27
CA MET A 169 1.18 -8.78 11.01
C MET A 169 1.00 -7.86 12.24
N PRO A 170 1.53 -8.25 13.42
CA PRO A 170 1.59 -7.37 14.58
C PRO A 170 2.34 -6.06 14.29
N ALA A 171 1.86 -4.93 14.81
CA ALA A 171 2.42 -3.61 14.49
C ALA A 171 3.89 -3.47 14.93
N ASP A 172 4.22 -3.97 16.12
CA ASP A 172 5.58 -4.04 16.67
C ASP A 172 6.50 -4.95 15.84
N PHE A 173 5.96 -5.95 15.15
CA PHE A 173 6.70 -6.81 14.26
C PHE A 173 6.94 -6.14 12.90
N VAL A 174 5.95 -5.41 12.38
CA VAL A 174 6.11 -4.57 11.18
C VAL A 174 7.21 -3.53 11.37
N GLU A 175 7.26 -2.87 12.53
CA GLU A 175 8.31 -1.88 12.86
C GLU A 175 9.69 -2.52 13.00
N PHE A 176 9.77 -3.71 13.61
CA PHE A 176 11.00 -4.48 13.64
C PHE A 176 11.48 -4.84 12.22
N LEU A 177 10.59 -5.37 11.37
CA LEU A 177 10.94 -5.73 10.00
C LEU A 177 11.34 -4.52 9.15
N PHE A 178 10.77 -3.34 9.41
CA PHE A 178 11.16 -2.11 8.73
C PHE A 178 12.66 -1.83 8.93
N TRP A 179 13.10 -1.82 10.19
CA TRP A 179 14.51 -1.59 10.52
C TRP A 179 15.40 -2.75 10.07
N HIS A 180 14.96 -3.99 10.28
CA HIS A 180 15.70 -5.17 9.83
C HIS A 180 15.98 -5.16 8.33
N CYS A 181 15.02 -4.71 7.51
CA CYS A 181 15.22 -4.64 6.06
C CYS A 181 16.21 -3.54 5.63
N ILE A 182 16.29 -2.45 6.41
CA ILE A 182 17.27 -1.38 6.21
C ILE A 182 18.65 -1.90 6.61
N ASP A 183 18.78 -2.45 7.82
CA ASP A 183 20.06 -2.95 8.35
C ASP A 183 20.63 -4.08 7.48
N ALA A 184 19.78 -4.98 6.99
CA ALA A 184 20.17 -6.06 6.09
C ALA A 184 20.78 -5.58 4.75
N GLN A 185 20.76 -4.29 4.42
CA GLN A 185 21.47 -3.76 3.25
C GLN A 185 23.00 -3.75 3.40
N GLU A 186 23.51 -3.93 4.62
CA GLU A 186 24.94 -4.14 4.89
C GLU A 186 25.39 -5.59 4.66
N ASP A 187 24.45 -6.53 4.49
CA ASP A 187 24.78 -7.94 4.29
C ASP A 187 25.57 -8.16 2.99
N GLU A 188 26.66 -8.93 3.06
CA GLU A 188 27.51 -9.22 1.90
C GLU A 188 26.74 -10.02 0.83
N ASN A 189 25.77 -10.83 1.24
CA ASN A 189 24.97 -11.67 0.35
C ASN A 189 23.90 -10.85 -0.38
N PHE A 190 24.06 -10.76 -1.70
CA PHE A 190 23.10 -10.09 -2.58
C PHE A 190 21.67 -10.63 -2.46
N LEU A 191 21.49 -11.94 -2.25
CA LEU A 191 20.16 -12.54 -2.15
C LEU A 191 19.43 -12.12 -0.88
N VAL A 192 20.16 -11.95 0.23
CA VAL A 192 19.63 -11.40 1.49
C VAL A 192 19.19 -9.97 1.27
N ARG A 193 20.09 -9.12 0.74
CA ARG A 193 19.78 -7.72 0.42
C ARG A 193 18.55 -7.59 -0.47
N SER A 194 18.50 -8.36 -1.56
CA SER A 194 17.38 -8.38 -2.49
C SER A 194 16.06 -8.81 -1.82
N ALA A 195 16.10 -9.88 -1.01
CA ALA A 195 14.91 -10.33 -0.28
C ALA A 195 14.42 -9.27 0.71
N ALA A 196 15.34 -8.61 1.42
CA ALA A 196 15.05 -7.52 2.34
C ALA A 196 14.45 -6.31 1.62
N THR A 197 15.01 -5.87 0.47
CA THR A 197 14.47 -4.76 -0.31
C THR A 197 13.05 -5.04 -0.83
N ILE A 198 12.77 -6.27 -1.26
CA ILE A 198 11.42 -6.64 -1.71
C ILE A 198 10.45 -6.64 -0.52
N LEU A 199 10.82 -7.25 0.60
CA LEU A 199 9.99 -7.26 1.82
C LEU A 199 9.72 -5.83 2.32
N TYR A 200 10.74 -4.98 2.33
CA TYR A 200 10.68 -3.57 2.71
C TYR A 200 9.53 -2.84 2.00
N GLY A 201 9.35 -3.03 0.69
CA GLY A 201 8.25 -2.41 -0.06
C GLY A 201 6.87 -2.80 0.46
N PHE A 202 6.69 -4.05 0.91
CA PHE A 202 5.45 -4.48 1.58
C PHE A 202 5.32 -3.85 2.97
N ILE A 203 6.40 -3.82 3.75
CA ILE A 203 6.40 -3.24 5.10
C ILE A 203 6.08 -1.74 5.09
N VAL A 204 6.68 -0.97 4.18
CA VAL A 204 6.34 0.45 3.97
C VAL A 204 4.86 0.59 3.66
N ARG A 205 4.30 -0.29 2.83
CA ARG A 205 2.85 -0.30 2.58
C ARG A 205 2.07 -0.59 3.86
N TYR A 206 2.47 -1.54 4.71
CA TYR A 206 1.78 -1.79 5.99
C TYR A 206 1.79 -0.56 6.90
N ILE A 207 2.92 0.15 6.99
CA ILE A 207 3.06 1.34 7.83
C ILE A 207 2.21 2.51 7.29
N THR A 208 2.22 2.71 5.96
CA THR A 208 1.60 3.87 5.31
C THR A 208 0.17 3.63 4.82
N LYS A 209 -0.36 2.40 4.93
CA LYS A 209 -1.73 2.03 4.51
C LYS A 209 -2.74 2.57 5.52
N SER A 210 -3.07 3.84 5.34
CA SER A 210 -4.22 4.48 5.97
C SER A 210 -5.05 5.18 4.90
N ARG A 211 -6.36 4.95 4.90
CA ARG A 211 -7.31 5.58 3.96
C ARG A 211 -7.95 6.85 4.52
N ALA A 212 -7.89 7.04 5.84
CA ALA A 212 -8.58 8.13 6.53
C ALA A 212 -7.62 9.12 7.19
N VAL A 213 -6.47 8.65 7.66
CA VAL A 213 -5.48 9.45 8.40
C VAL A 213 -4.17 9.53 7.60
N PRO A 214 -3.57 10.72 7.40
CA PRO A 214 -2.28 10.84 6.74
C PRO A 214 -1.20 9.95 7.36
N ALA A 215 -0.38 9.30 6.54
CA ALA A 215 0.67 8.38 7.01
C ALA A 215 1.65 9.06 7.97
N PHE A 216 1.99 10.33 7.74
CA PHE A 216 2.85 11.11 8.63
C PHE A 216 2.29 11.16 10.05
N PHE A 217 1.00 11.48 10.23
CA PHE A 217 0.37 11.54 11.55
C PHE A 217 0.39 10.18 12.28
N VAL A 218 0.13 9.09 11.55
CA VAL A 218 0.19 7.74 12.13
C VAL A 218 1.61 7.39 12.57
N VAL A 219 2.62 7.83 11.83
CA VAL A 219 4.03 7.55 12.14
C VAL A 219 4.53 8.43 13.29
N SER A 220 4.25 9.74 13.26
CA SER A 220 4.70 10.70 14.28
C SER A 220 4.09 10.45 15.66
N THR A 221 2.91 9.84 15.72
CA THR A 221 2.26 9.47 17.00
C THR A 221 2.82 8.19 17.62
N ARG A 222 3.64 7.41 16.90
CA ARG A 222 4.32 6.22 17.43
C ARG A 222 5.68 6.61 18.00
N ALA A 223 5.66 7.07 19.26
CA ALA A 223 6.82 7.70 19.90
C ALA A 223 8.15 6.93 19.75
N LYS A 224 8.15 5.59 19.90
CA LYS A 224 9.38 4.79 19.71
C LYS A 224 9.84 4.81 18.26
N PHE A 225 8.97 4.40 17.33
CA PHE A 225 9.30 4.31 15.91
C PHE A 225 9.72 5.65 15.31
N TRP A 226 9.03 6.74 15.68
CA TRP A 226 9.36 8.08 15.25
C TRP A 226 10.72 8.54 15.78
N ARG A 227 10.98 8.35 17.08
CA ARG A 227 12.28 8.69 17.68
C ARG A 227 13.43 7.91 17.04
N ASP A 228 13.24 6.61 16.79
CA ASP A 228 14.24 5.79 16.11
C ASP A 228 14.47 6.28 14.68
N THR A 229 13.41 6.73 14.00
CA THR A 229 13.49 7.34 12.67
C THR A 229 14.30 8.64 12.70
N MET A 230 13.97 9.56 13.60
CA MET A 230 14.66 10.85 13.72
C MET A 230 16.10 10.70 14.17
N SER A 231 16.38 9.77 15.10
CA SER A 231 17.73 9.43 15.54
C SER A 231 18.61 9.03 14.34
N ARG A 232 18.16 8.06 13.52
CA ARG A 232 18.90 7.68 12.30
C ARG A 232 18.94 8.77 11.24
N CYS A 233 17.94 9.65 11.21
CA CYS A 233 17.94 10.77 10.27
C CYS A 233 19.00 11.83 10.62
N SER A 234 19.28 12.02 11.92
CA SER A 234 20.26 12.99 12.39
C SER A 234 21.70 12.65 11.97
N SER A 235 21.99 11.36 11.74
CA SER A 235 23.27 10.86 11.22
C SER A 235 23.15 10.35 9.78
N LEU A 236 22.25 10.92 8.97
CA LEU A 236 22.00 10.49 7.59
C LEU A 236 23.28 10.34 6.77
N SER A 237 24.23 11.27 6.87
CA SER A 237 25.49 11.25 6.11
C SER A 237 26.40 10.06 6.46
N GLU A 238 26.30 9.52 7.68
CA GLU A 238 27.13 8.43 8.18
C GLU A 238 26.58 7.05 7.78
N LEU A 239 25.29 6.96 7.46
CA LEU A 239 24.66 5.71 7.05
C LEU A 239 25.16 5.25 5.67
N PRO A 240 25.29 3.94 5.42
CA PRO A 240 25.56 3.41 4.09
C PRO A 240 24.52 3.85 3.05
N GLN A 241 24.98 4.05 1.82
CA GLN A 241 24.16 4.60 0.71
C GLN A 241 22.82 3.87 0.52
N LEU A 242 22.81 2.53 0.52
CA LEU A 242 21.57 1.77 0.34
C LEU A 242 20.58 1.96 1.50
N GLN A 243 21.08 2.09 2.74
CA GLN A 243 20.24 2.39 3.89
C GLN A 243 19.64 3.79 3.80
N ARG A 244 20.44 4.78 3.41
CA ARG A 244 19.97 6.15 3.16
C ARG A 244 18.88 6.17 2.09
N ILE A 245 19.10 5.51 0.96
CA ILE A 245 18.11 5.40 -0.12
C ILE A 245 16.79 4.82 0.38
N LEU A 246 16.83 3.73 1.15
CA LEU A 246 15.60 3.15 1.71
C LEU A 246 14.93 4.15 2.66
N LEU A 247 15.66 4.69 3.64
CA LEU A 247 15.11 5.62 4.62
C LEU A 247 14.47 6.86 3.95
N LEU A 248 15.19 7.49 3.02
CA LEU A 248 14.69 8.61 2.22
C LEU A 248 13.44 8.22 1.40
N SER A 249 13.45 7.03 0.77
CA SER A 249 12.29 6.53 0.03
C SER A 249 11.05 6.34 0.91
N PHE A 250 11.22 5.98 2.19
CA PHE A 250 10.12 5.94 3.14
C PHE A 250 9.65 7.33 3.54
N LEU A 251 10.57 8.25 3.83
CA LEU A 251 10.24 9.64 4.18
C LEU A 251 9.43 10.33 3.07
N THR A 252 9.71 10.06 1.78
CA THR A 252 8.88 10.59 0.67
C THR A 252 7.42 10.14 0.72
N ARG A 253 7.08 9.08 1.47
CA ARG A 253 5.69 8.65 1.66
C ARG A 253 4.97 9.45 2.74
N LEU A 254 5.70 10.21 3.55
CA LEU A 254 5.16 10.98 4.65
C LEU A 254 4.94 12.42 4.19
N LYS A 255 3.68 12.79 3.97
CA LYS A 255 3.28 14.17 3.69
C LYS A 255 2.86 14.84 5.00
N LEU A 256 3.48 15.96 5.34
CA LEU A 256 3.10 16.77 6.49
C LEU A 256 1.67 17.30 6.32
N GLY A 257 0.87 17.17 7.37
CA GLY A 257 -0.48 17.74 7.44
C GLY A 257 -0.47 19.19 7.93
N HIS A 258 -1.59 19.64 8.50
CA HIS A 258 -1.65 20.95 9.14
C HIS A 258 -0.72 20.98 10.37
N VAL A 259 0.11 22.03 10.51
CA VAL A 259 1.15 22.11 11.56
C VAL A 259 0.58 22.01 12.97
N ASP A 260 -0.58 22.61 13.22
CA ASP A 260 -1.29 22.57 14.51
C ASP A 260 -1.74 21.15 14.93
N CYS A 261 -1.66 20.16 14.04
CA CYS A 261 -1.95 18.77 14.39
C CYS A 261 -0.78 18.07 15.11
N TYR A 262 0.36 18.74 15.29
CA TYR A 262 1.59 18.15 15.81
C TYR A 262 2.12 18.92 17.01
N ALA A 263 2.73 18.19 17.95
CA ALA A 263 3.41 18.79 19.09
C ALA A 263 4.68 19.54 18.64
N GLU A 264 5.07 20.57 19.38
CA GLU A 264 6.30 21.34 19.12
C GLU A 264 7.55 20.46 18.98
N THR A 265 7.63 19.38 19.77
CA THR A 265 8.73 18.42 19.70
C THR A 265 8.85 17.77 18.31
N VAL A 266 7.73 17.37 17.71
CA VAL A 266 7.70 16.76 16.37
C VAL A 266 8.10 17.79 15.31
N LEU A 267 7.66 19.04 15.46
CA LEU A 267 8.03 20.13 14.55
C LEU A 267 9.53 20.46 14.64
N GLY A 268 10.11 20.46 15.85
CA GLY A 268 11.55 20.63 16.04
C GLY A 268 12.37 19.48 15.44
N GLU A 269 11.89 18.24 15.55
CA GLU A 269 12.51 17.07 14.91
C GLU A 269 12.47 17.17 13.37
N ILE A 270 11.37 17.68 12.80
CA ILE A 270 11.29 17.96 11.35
C ILE A 270 12.34 18.99 10.93
N GLN A 271 12.52 20.07 11.69
CA GLN A 271 13.54 21.08 11.38
C GLN A 271 14.95 20.46 11.39
N SER A 272 15.26 19.60 12.36
CA SER A 272 16.52 18.86 12.41
C SER A 272 16.71 17.92 11.22
N LEU A 273 15.65 17.22 10.79
CA LEU A 273 15.65 16.41 9.59
C LEU A 273 15.93 17.25 8.34
N ILE A 274 15.27 18.40 8.18
CA ILE A 274 15.47 19.31 7.04
C ILE A 274 16.94 19.74 6.95
N SER A 275 17.55 20.17 8.05
CA SER A 275 18.97 20.52 8.08
C SER A 275 19.87 19.36 7.67
N SER A 276 19.56 18.14 8.13
CA SER A 276 20.30 16.92 7.78
C SER A 276 20.18 16.58 6.29
N LEU A 277 19.03 16.81 5.67
CA LEU A 277 18.79 16.60 4.24
C LEU A 277 19.55 17.60 3.36
N ILE A 278 19.60 18.87 3.78
CA ILE A 278 20.36 19.91 3.09
C ILE A 278 21.86 19.56 3.10
N ALA A 279 22.39 19.19 4.27
CA ALA A 279 23.78 18.74 4.41
C ALA A 279 24.08 17.50 3.56
N LEU A 280 23.14 16.55 3.47
CA LEU A 280 23.30 15.38 2.58
C LEU A 280 23.30 15.79 1.10
N LEU A 281 22.42 16.70 0.68
CA LEU A 281 22.29 17.18 -0.70
C LEU A 281 23.56 17.89 -1.20
N GLU A 282 24.27 18.58 -0.32
CA GLU A 282 25.55 19.24 -0.61
C GLU A 282 26.68 18.25 -0.91
N ASN A 283 26.66 17.11 -0.21
CA ASN A 283 27.79 16.16 -0.21
C ASN A 283 27.56 14.93 -1.10
N THR A 284 26.30 14.57 -1.40
CA THR A 284 26.03 13.36 -2.18
C THR A 284 26.12 13.58 -3.69
N SER A 285 26.82 12.67 -4.36
CA SER A 285 26.88 12.55 -5.82
C SER A 285 25.84 11.59 -6.40
N ASP A 286 25.07 10.86 -5.57
CA ASP A 286 24.09 9.89 -6.04
C ASP A 286 22.77 10.55 -6.43
N ILE A 287 22.41 10.47 -7.70
CA ILE A 287 21.19 11.08 -8.25
C ILE A 287 19.90 10.63 -7.55
N ARG A 288 19.84 9.40 -7.01
CA ARG A 288 18.66 8.89 -6.31
C ARG A 288 18.53 9.54 -4.95
N GLU A 289 19.63 9.66 -4.21
CA GLU A 289 19.66 10.35 -2.91
C GLU A 289 19.25 11.82 -3.08
N ARG A 290 19.83 12.51 -4.06
CA ARG A 290 19.49 13.90 -4.40
C ARG A 290 17.99 14.03 -4.67
N ARG A 291 17.45 13.22 -5.58
CA ARG A 291 16.02 13.19 -5.89
C ARG A 291 15.15 12.98 -4.65
N TYR A 292 15.50 12.00 -3.81
CA TYR A 292 14.69 11.73 -2.63
C TYR A 292 14.79 12.85 -1.59
N CYS A 293 15.98 13.44 -1.37
CA CYS A 293 16.12 14.59 -0.49
C CYS A 293 15.19 15.73 -0.90
N LEU A 294 15.16 16.07 -2.20
CA LEU A 294 14.28 17.10 -2.74
C LEU A 294 12.80 16.76 -2.50
N GLU A 295 12.38 15.52 -2.76
CA GLU A 295 11.00 15.10 -2.53
C GLU A 295 10.61 15.11 -1.05
N VAL A 296 11.53 14.75 -0.15
CA VAL A 296 11.30 14.83 1.30
C VAL A 296 11.20 16.29 1.76
N LEU A 297 12.11 17.16 1.32
CA LEU A 297 12.11 18.59 1.65
C LEU A 297 10.77 19.24 1.27
N VAL A 298 10.23 18.92 0.08
CA VAL A 298 8.91 19.42 -0.34
C VAL A 298 7.77 18.85 0.52
N ARG A 299 7.79 17.55 0.82
CA ARG A 299 6.65 16.90 1.49
C ARG A 299 6.58 17.11 2.99
N MET A 300 7.72 17.36 3.63
CA MET A 300 7.84 17.45 5.08
C MET A 300 8.04 18.89 5.59
N SER A 301 8.17 19.86 4.68
CA SER A 301 8.19 21.27 5.06
C SER A 301 6.76 21.82 5.15
N SER A 302 6.48 22.61 6.18
CA SER A 302 5.28 23.45 6.23
C SER A 302 5.45 24.65 5.30
N ALA A 303 4.38 25.41 5.01
CA ALA A 303 4.51 26.66 4.24
C ALA A 303 5.48 27.67 4.89
N ALA A 304 5.62 27.65 6.23
CA ALA A 304 6.63 28.43 6.95
C ALA A 304 8.03 27.85 6.77
N ALA A 305 8.20 26.54 6.88
CA ALA A 305 9.48 25.87 6.63
C ALA A 305 9.91 25.94 5.15
N HIS A 306 8.98 26.13 4.20
CA HIS A 306 9.31 26.45 2.82
C HIS A 306 10.05 27.78 2.71
N GLU A 307 9.65 28.81 3.47
CA GLU A 307 10.39 30.08 3.49
C GLU A 307 11.76 29.92 4.16
N ASP A 308 11.89 29.08 5.19
CA ASP A 308 13.20 28.77 5.80
C ASP A 308 14.11 28.02 4.82
N VAL A 309 13.59 27.00 4.14
CA VAL A 309 14.31 26.26 3.08
C VAL A 309 14.67 27.20 1.93
N MET A 310 13.76 28.08 1.52
CA MET A 310 14.02 29.12 0.52
C MET A 310 15.05 30.13 1.00
N GLY A 311 15.09 30.48 2.29
CA GLY A 311 16.09 31.33 2.91
C GLY A 311 17.48 30.70 2.84
N VAL A 312 17.60 29.45 3.27
CA VAL A 312 18.86 28.68 3.17
C VAL A 312 19.33 28.53 1.71
N LEU A 313 18.41 28.34 0.76
CA LEU A 313 18.75 28.30 -0.67
C LEU A 313 19.18 29.67 -1.22
N ARG A 314 18.61 30.78 -0.72
CA ARG A 314 18.94 32.16 -1.14
C ARG A 314 20.26 32.68 -0.55
N GLU A 315 20.64 32.21 0.63
CA GLU A 315 21.91 32.56 1.29
C GLU A 315 23.12 31.83 0.68
N ARG A 316 22.89 30.86 -0.22
CA ARG A 316 23.97 30.22 -0.97
C ARG A 316 24.61 31.20 -1.94
N ASN A 317 25.94 31.14 -2.04
CA ASN A 317 26.67 31.84 -3.07
C ASN A 317 26.69 31.00 -4.35
N PRO A 318 25.91 31.34 -5.38
CA PRO A 318 25.74 30.50 -6.56
C PRO A 318 27.08 30.24 -7.27
N GLU A 319 28.03 31.16 -7.17
CA GLU A 319 29.34 31.09 -7.84
C GLU A 319 30.23 29.95 -7.33
N ASN A 320 29.98 29.43 -6.13
CA ASN A 320 30.73 28.31 -5.54
C ASN A 320 30.01 26.95 -5.71
N ASP A 321 28.78 26.94 -6.23
CA ASP A 321 27.99 25.73 -6.35
C ASP A 321 28.37 24.91 -7.60
N SER A 322 28.36 23.58 -7.46
CA SER A 322 28.40 22.71 -8.64
C SER A 322 27.17 22.92 -9.51
N PHE A 323 27.32 22.76 -10.84
CA PHE A 323 26.20 22.88 -11.79
C PHE A 323 25.00 22.01 -11.42
N VAL A 324 25.26 20.82 -10.86
CA VAL A 324 24.23 19.86 -10.42
C VAL A 324 23.48 20.36 -9.18
N LEU A 325 24.20 20.93 -8.22
CA LEU A 325 23.58 21.53 -7.03
C LEU A 325 22.70 22.71 -7.40
N ARG A 326 23.15 23.57 -8.33
CA ARG A 326 22.36 24.69 -8.83
C ARG A 326 21.05 24.22 -9.48
N ALA A 327 21.10 23.20 -10.34
CA ALA A 327 19.90 22.64 -10.98
C ALA A 327 18.89 22.06 -9.97
N ASP A 328 19.38 21.40 -8.91
CA ASP A 328 18.52 20.86 -7.85
C ASP A 328 17.90 21.96 -6.99
N CYS A 329 18.64 23.03 -6.70
CA CYS A 329 18.12 24.22 -6.04
C CYS A 329 17.05 24.92 -6.88
N ASP A 330 17.29 25.11 -8.18
CA ASP A 330 16.33 25.73 -9.10
C ASP A 330 15.03 24.91 -9.19
N PHE A 331 15.15 23.58 -9.25
CA PHE A 331 14.02 22.67 -9.23
C PHE A 331 13.24 22.73 -7.91
N LEU A 332 13.96 22.74 -6.78
CA LEU A 332 13.36 22.85 -5.46
C LEU A 332 12.63 24.19 -5.30
N GLU A 333 13.27 25.30 -5.67
CA GLU A 333 12.68 26.63 -5.67
C GLU A 333 11.42 26.69 -6.55
N TYR A 334 11.47 26.10 -7.75
CA TYR A 334 10.29 26.01 -8.62
C TYR A 334 9.15 25.26 -7.95
N ILE A 335 9.41 24.08 -7.38
CA ILE A 335 8.37 23.27 -6.74
C ILE A 335 7.82 23.96 -5.49
N LEU A 336 8.68 24.49 -4.63
CA LEU A 336 8.27 25.20 -3.42
C LEU A 336 7.46 26.45 -3.73
N LYS A 337 7.84 27.23 -4.75
CA LYS A 337 7.02 28.35 -5.25
C LYS A 337 5.66 27.88 -5.79
N MET A 338 5.58 26.68 -6.35
CA MET A 338 4.32 26.11 -6.83
C MET A 338 3.44 25.56 -5.70
N ASP A 339 4.04 25.09 -4.61
CA ASP A 339 3.32 24.57 -3.44
C ASP A 339 2.93 25.70 -2.44
N ASN A 340 3.73 26.78 -2.33
CA ASN A 340 3.46 27.99 -1.51
C ASN A 340 2.49 28.98 -2.15
N LYS A 341 2.19 28.86 -3.44
CA LYS A 341 1.00 29.50 -3.97
C LYS A 341 -0.18 28.84 -3.27
N ARG A 342 -0.70 29.53 -2.25
CA ARG A 342 -2.00 29.24 -1.65
C ARG A 342 -2.96 28.84 -2.79
N PRO A 343 -3.90 27.91 -2.55
CA PRO A 343 -5.04 27.72 -3.43
C PRO A 343 -6.00 28.92 -3.34
N GLU A 344 -5.47 30.15 -3.40
CA GLU A 344 -6.20 31.38 -3.73
C GLU A 344 -6.32 31.55 -5.26
N MET A 345 -5.82 30.58 -6.04
CA MET A 345 -6.14 30.48 -7.47
C MET A 345 -6.44 29.01 -7.85
N ILE A 346 -7.65 28.56 -7.54
CA ILE A 346 -8.43 27.75 -8.50
C ILE A 346 -9.15 28.73 -9.46
N GLU A 347 -8.48 29.81 -9.82
CA GLU A 347 -8.73 30.56 -11.03
C GLU A 347 -7.58 30.16 -11.97
N PHE A 348 -7.91 29.57 -13.12
CA PHE A 348 -6.96 29.20 -14.18
C PHE A 348 -6.16 27.89 -14.06
N ARG A 349 -6.76 26.78 -13.59
CA ARG A 349 -6.67 25.58 -14.44
C ARG A 349 -7.72 25.75 -15.52
N LYS A 350 -7.39 26.46 -16.61
CA LYS A 350 -8.16 26.33 -17.84
C LYS A 350 -8.18 24.84 -18.14
N VAL A 351 -9.36 24.23 -18.04
CA VAL A 351 -9.57 22.88 -18.53
C VAL A 351 -9.05 22.89 -19.97
N PRO A 352 -8.10 22.02 -20.35
CA PRO A 352 -7.58 21.97 -21.71
C PRO A 352 -8.74 22.03 -22.69
N ASP A 353 -8.68 22.87 -23.73
CA ASP A 353 -9.86 23.14 -24.55
C ASP A 353 -10.46 21.86 -25.17
N VAL A 354 -9.61 20.85 -25.42
CA VAL A 354 -10.00 19.49 -25.85
C VAL A 354 -10.90 18.77 -24.84
N LEU A 355 -10.73 19.03 -23.54
CA LEU A 355 -11.57 18.45 -22.48
C LEU A 355 -12.87 19.24 -22.25
N LYS A 356 -12.98 20.49 -22.74
CA LYS A 356 -14.24 21.26 -22.70
C LYS A 356 -15.28 20.74 -23.68
N GLU A 357 -14.86 20.01 -24.70
CA GLU A 357 -15.76 19.29 -25.62
C GLU A 357 -16.46 18.10 -24.94
N SER A 358 -16.03 17.71 -23.73
CA SER A 358 -16.69 16.66 -22.96
C SER A 358 -17.99 17.18 -22.34
N PRO A 359 -19.14 16.53 -22.58
CA PRO A 359 -20.43 16.94 -22.01
C PRO A 359 -20.47 16.83 -20.48
N TYR A 360 -19.52 16.12 -19.87
CA TYR A 360 -19.38 16.02 -18.41
C TYR A 360 -18.66 17.22 -17.82
N ILE A 361 -17.63 17.72 -18.52
CA ILE A 361 -16.85 18.88 -18.10
C ILE A 361 -17.69 20.14 -18.32
N GLU A 362 -18.38 20.24 -19.45
CA GLU A 362 -19.31 21.33 -19.72
C GLU A 362 -20.38 21.47 -18.62
N LEU A 363 -20.95 20.36 -18.15
CA LEU A 363 -21.89 20.35 -17.03
C LEU A 363 -21.27 20.89 -15.73
N ILE A 364 -20.03 20.48 -15.42
CA ILE A 364 -19.36 20.87 -14.18
C ILE A 364 -19.00 22.36 -14.19
N GLU A 365 -18.44 22.85 -15.31
CA GLU A 365 -18.05 24.26 -15.47
C GLU A 365 -19.29 25.15 -15.49
N SER A 366 -20.34 24.77 -16.23
CA SER A 366 -21.58 25.55 -16.25
C SER A 366 -22.28 25.59 -14.89
N ALA A 367 -22.22 24.52 -14.08
CA ALA A 367 -22.74 24.52 -12.72
C ALA A 367 -21.99 25.44 -11.75
N GLN A 368 -20.78 25.89 -12.12
CA GLN A 368 -20.01 26.88 -11.36
C GLN A 368 -20.31 28.32 -11.82
N GLU A 369 -20.59 28.53 -13.11
CA GLU A 369 -20.79 29.86 -13.71
C GLU A 369 -22.26 30.33 -13.68
N LEU A 370 -23.22 29.41 -13.73
CA LEU A 370 -24.65 29.73 -13.77
C LEU A 370 -25.22 30.04 -12.39
N ASP A 371 -26.35 30.77 -12.39
CA ASP A 371 -27.20 30.89 -11.22
C ASP A 371 -27.65 29.50 -10.73
N PRO A 372 -27.76 29.25 -9.40
CA PRO A 372 -28.17 27.96 -8.87
C PRO A 372 -29.46 27.39 -9.45
N GLU A 373 -30.44 28.21 -9.82
CA GLU A 373 -31.69 27.74 -10.39
C GLU A 373 -31.50 27.15 -11.81
N GLU A 374 -30.78 27.86 -12.67
CA GLU A 374 -30.43 27.42 -14.03
C GLU A 374 -29.48 26.21 -14.01
N ALA A 375 -28.50 26.21 -13.10
CA ALA A 375 -27.59 25.08 -12.91
C ALA A 375 -28.36 23.81 -12.53
N LEU A 376 -29.35 23.93 -11.64
CA LEU A 376 -30.20 22.80 -11.23
C LEU A 376 -31.09 22.29 -12.35
N GLU A 377 -31.50 23.11 -13.31
CA GLU A 377 -32.25 22.66 -14.49
C GLU A 377 -31.37 21.82 -15.42
N ARG A 378 -30.16 22.29 -15.71
CA ARG A 378 -29.21 21.52 -16.52
C ARG A 378 -28.81 20.20 -15.87
N ILE A 379 -28.62 20.19 -14.55
CA ILE A 379 -28.35 18.96 -13.80
C ILE A 379 -29.54 18.00 -13.90
N HIS A 380 -30.78 18.50 -13.83
CA HIS A 380 -31.97 17.69 -13.99
C HIS A 380 -32.07 17.03 -15.37
N ASP A 381 -31.86 17.81 -16.43
CA ASP A 381 -31.92 17.31 -17.82
C ASP A 381 -30.83 16.26 -18.08
N LYS A 382 -29.63 16.49 -17.52
CA LYS A 382 -28.54 15.53 -17.62
C LYS A 382 -28.80 14.27 -16.79
N PHE A 383 -29.45 14.39 -15.63
CA PHE A 383 -29.86 13.26 -14.82
C PHE A 383 -30.91 12.39 -15.53
N ALA A 384 -31.88 13.01 -16.21
CA ALA A 384 -32.91 12.31 -16.96
C ALA A 384 -32.37 11.53 -18.18
N SER A 385 -31.21 11.95 -18.71
CA SER A 385 -30.54 11.35 -19.87
C SER A 385 -29.39 10.39 -19.50
N VAL A 386 -29.30 9.94 -18.24
CA VAL A 386 -28.26 8.99 -17.80
C VAL A 386 -28.51 7.61 -18.42
N GLU A 387 -27.62 7.21 -19.32
CA GLU A 387 -27.64 5.87 -19.93
C GLU A 387 -26.82 4.88 -19.10
N THR A 388 -27.22 3.61 -19.13
CA THR A 388 -26.61 2.54 -18.31
C THR A 388 -25.11 2.37 -18.56
N HIS A 389 -24.65 2.51 -19.80
CA HIS A 389 -23.25 2.33 -20.18
C HIS A 389 -22.36 3.52 -19.80
N SER A 390 -22.93 4.70 -19.55
CA SER A 390 -22.21 5.92 -19.16
C SER A 390 -22.47 6.35 -17.71
N ALA A 391 -23.32 5.61 -16.98
CA ALA A 391 -23.83 5.99 -15.66
C ALA A 391 -22.73 6.27 -14.62
N GLU A 392 -21.62 5.53 -14.61
CA GLU A 392 -20.54 5.77 -13.65
C GLU A 392 -19.92 7.16 -13.81
N LEU A 393 -19.66 7.59 -15.05
CA LEU A 393 -19.09 8.91 -15.34
C LEU A 393 -20.14 10.01 -15.23
N SER A 394 -21.35 9.77 -15.73
CA SER A 394 -22.47 10.71 -15.66
C SER A 394 -22.83 11.06 -14.21
N LEU A 395 -22.95 10.06 -13.33
CA LEU A 395 -23.29 10.28 -11.92
C LEU A 395 -22.14 10.93 -11.13
N GLN A 396 -20.88 10.67 -11.50
CA GLN A 396 -19.74 11.41 -10.94
C GLN A 396 -19.77 12.89 -11.36
N ALA A 397 -20.03 13.17 -12.64
CA ALA A 397 -20.14 14.53 -13.14
C ALA A 397 -21.29 15.30 -12.48
N LEU A 398 -22.47 14.67 -12.35
CA LEU A 398 -23.64 15.20 -11.64
C LEU A 398 -23.31 15.47 -10.16
N ALA A 399 -22.60 14.56 -9.49
CA ALA A 399 -22.19 14.76 -8.11
C ALA A 399 -21.21 15.94 -7.96
N VAL A 400 -20.25 16.10 -8.88
CA VAL A 400 -19.34 17.25 -8.87
C VAL A 400 -20.10 18.55 -9.16
N ALA A 401 -21.00 18.55 -10.14
CA ALA A 401 -21.84 19.71 -10.45
C ALA A 401 -22.67 20.15 -9.23
N LEU A 402 -23.32 19.20 -8.53
CA LEU A 402 -24.04 19.50 -7.28
C LEU A 402 -23.14 20.03 -6.17
N THR A 403 -21.87 19.59 -6.07
CA THR A 403 -20.92 20.21 -5.13
C THR A 403 -20.55 21.65 -5.52
N ARG A 404 -20.56 22.01 -6.81
CA ARG A 404 -20.37 23.41 -7.26
C ARG A 404 -21.56 24.27 -6.90
N VAL A 405 -22.77 23.80 -7.21
CA VAL A 405 -24.01 24.49 -6.83
C VAL A 405 -24.10 24.68 -5.31
N ALA A 406 -23.66 23.70 -4.51
CA ALA A 406 -23.58 23.83 -3.05
C ALA A 406 -22.67 24.99 -2.58
N VAL A 407 -21.53 25.20 -3.25
CA VAL A 407 -20.63 26.32 -2.94
C VAL A 407 -21.30 27.65 -3.28
N THR A 408 -21.95 27.74 -4.44
CA THR A 408 -22.67 28.96 -4.85
C THR A 408 -23.85 29.26 -3.93
N LEU A 409 -24.63 28.24 -3.54
CA LEU A 409 -25.75 28.38 -2.61
C LEU A 409 -25.30 28.83 -1.21
N ARG A 410 -24.10 28.45 -0.77
CA ARG A 410 -23.53 28.93 0.49
C ARG A 410 -23.17 30.42 0.43
N GLN A 411 -22.75 30.90 -0.73
CA GLN A 411 -22.42 32.32 -0.96
C GLN A 411 -23.67 33.18 -1.17
N THR A 412 -24.80 32.56 -1.48
CA THR A 412 -26.09 33.23 -1.63
C THR A 412 -26.71 33.44 -0.26
N GLU A 413 -26.90 34.70 0.16
CA GLU A 413 -27.62 35.01 1.41
C GLU A 413 -29.08 34.53 1.28
N ASN A 414 -29.46 33.52 2.07
CA ASN A 414 -30.82 32.96 2.17
C ASN A 414 -31.44 32.44 0.85
N PRO A 415 -30.98 31.27 0.33
CA PRO A 415 -31.60 30.65 -0.84
C PRO A 415 -33.07 30.27 -0.60
N SER A 416 -33.91 30.51 -1.61
CA SER A 416 -35.36 30.28 -1.53
C SER A 416 -35.69 28.83 -1.17
N LYS A 417 -36.80 28.61 -0.46
CA LYS A 417 -37.27 27.26 -0.07
C LYS A 417 -37.42 26.33 -1.29
N THR A 418 -37.83 26.88 -2.43
CA THR A 418 -37.97 26.16 -3.70
C THR A 418 -36.61 25.66 -4.21
N ILE A 419 -35.60 26.53 -4.24
CA ILE A 419 -34.24 26.17 -4.68
C ILE A 419 -33.62 25.13 -3.74
N ARG A 420 -33.76 25.33 -2.42
CA ARG A 420 -33.29 24.35 -1.42
C ARG A 420 -33.93 22.98 -1.60
N SER A 421 -35.25 22.94 -1.82
CA SER A 421 -35.98 21.70 -2.05
C SER A 421 -35.55 20.99 -3.34
N LYS A 422 -35.40 21.74 -4.44
CA LYS A 422 -34.93 21.23 -5.74
C LYS A 422 -33.51 20.65 -5.63
N PHE A 423 -32.60 21.37 -4.97
CA PHE A 423 -31.23 20.93 -4.72
C PHE A 423 -31.18 19.62 -3.90
N VAL A 424 -31.90 19.57 -2.78
CA VAL A 424 -31.95 18.39 -1.91
C VAL A 424 -32.53 17.18 -2.65
N SER A 425 -33.61 17.38 -3.42
CA SER A 425 -34.24 16.33 -4.22
C SER A 425 -33.26 15.72 -5.22
N GLN A 426 -32.50 16.55 -5.95
CA GLN A 426 -31.51 16.06 -6.92
C GLN A 426 -30.32 15.36 -6.24
N CYS A 427 -29.88 15.84 -5.07
CA CYS A 427 -28.85 15.16 -4.29
C CYS A 427 -29.29 13.75 -3.87
N CYS A 428 -30.53 13.61 -3.39
CA CYS A 428 -31.10 12.32 -3.04
C CYS A 428 -31.25 11.43 -4.29
N ALA A 429 -31.71 11.99 -5.42
CA ALA A 429 -31.85 11.24 -6.67
C ALA A 429 -30.52 10.64 -7.15
N VAL A 430 -29.40 11.38 -7.08
CA VAL A 430 -28.07 10.86 -7.41
C VAL A 430 -27.64 9.75 -6.44
N LEU A 431 -27.89 9.93 -5.15
CA LEU A 431 -27.53 8.98 -4.11
C LEU A 431 -28.34 7.67 -4.20
N ASP A 432 -29.61 7.76 -4.57
CA ASP A 432 -30.54 6.62 -4.65
C ASP A 432 -30.63 5.99 -6.04
N HIS A 433 -29.93 6.56 -7.03
CA HIS A 433 -29.82 5.97 -8.36
C HIS A 433 -29.22 4.54 -8.27
N PRO A 434 -29.82 3.51 -8.91
CA PRO A 434 -29.35 2.12 -8.81
C PRO A 434 -27.90 1.90 -9.23
N LEU A 435 -27.40 2.75 -10.14
CA LEU A 435 -26.02 2.72 -10.64
C LEU A 435 -25.07 3.69 -9.93
N CYS A 436 -25.48 4.26 -8.78
CA CYS A 436 -24.63 5.15 -7.99
C CYS A 436 -23.38 4.43 -7.50
N SER A 437 -22.22 4.82 -8.02
CA SER A 437 -20.93 4.23 -7.65
C SER A 437 -20.45 4.75 -6.29
N SER A 438 -19.55 4.00 -5.64
CA SER A 438 -18.90 4.44 -4.40
C SER A 438 -18.13 5.76 -4.57
N ARG A 439 -17.66 6.07 -5.79
CA ARG A 439 -17.02 7.34 -6.13
C ARG A 439 -18.01 8.49 -6.16
N ALA A 440 -19.16 8.33 -6.83
CA ALA A 440 -20.22 9.34 -6.84
C ALA A 440 -20.72 9.62 -5.41
N ALA A 441 -20.98 8.57 -4.61
CA ALA A 441 -21.33 8.71 -3.20
C ALA A 441 -20.24 9.43 -2.37
N SER A 442 -18.95 9.17 -2.65
CA SER A 442 -17.83 9.85 -1.99
C SER A 442 -17.65 11.32 -2.41
N ILE A 443 -18.17 11.72 -3.57
CA ILE A 443 -18.21 13.13 -3.99
C ILE A 443 -19.39 13.81 -3.28
N MET A 444 -20.55 13.16 -3.28
CA MET A 444 -21.76 13.63 -2.61
C MET A 444 -21.58 13.80 -1.10
N SER A 445 -20.68 13.04 -0.46
CA SER A 445 -20.35 13.23 0.97
C SER A 445 -19.77 14.60 1.31
N ARG A 446 -19.35 15.37 0.31
CA ARG A 446 -18.79 16.72 0.46
C ARG A 446 -19.85 17.81 0.39
N VAL A 447 -21.05 17.51 -0.14
CA VAL A 447 -22.12 18.50 -0.32
C VAL A 447 -22.47 19.22 1.00
N PRO A 448 -22.67 18.54 2.14
CA PRO A 448 -22.92 19.22 3.42
C PRO A 448 -21.78 20.15 3.85
N THR A 449 -20.53 19.79 3.57
CA THR A 449 -19.36 20.63 3.84
C THR A 449 -19.31 21.85 2.91
N CYS A 450 -19.63 21.66 1.62
CA CYS A 450 -19.72 22.73 0.63
C CYS A 450 -20.82 23.74 0.98
N LEU A 451 -21.97 23.28 1.49
CA LEU A 451 -23.04 24.12 2.03
C LEU A 451 -22.70 24.78 3.38
N GLY A 452 -21.64 24.34 4.06
CA GLY A 452 -21.25 24.85 5.39
C GLY A 452 -22.05 24.26 6.56
N LEU A 453 -22.80 23.18 6.35
CA LEU A 453 -23.64 22.52 7.37
C LEU A 453 -22.84 21.63 8.33
N THR A 454 -21.62 21.26 7.97
CA THR A 454 -20.71 20.43 8.78
C THR A 454 -19.26 20.68 8.39
N LYS A 455 -18.33 20.42 9.31
CA LYS A 455 -16.88 20.45 9.05
C LYS A 455 -16.31 19.10 8.59
N ASP A 456 -17.08 18.01 8.76
CA ASP A 456 -16.64 16.64 8.50
C ASP A 456 -17.30 16.04 7.25
N TYR A 457 -16.60 15.12 6.58
CA TYR A 457 -17.18 14.31 5.49
C TYR A 457 -18.05 13.19 6.06
N LEU A 458 -19.25 13.03 5.51
CA LEU A 458 -20.27 12.17 6.10
C LEU A 458 -20.60 10.95 5.24
N GLN A 459 -20.96 9.83 5.88
CA GLN A 459 -21.48 8.66 5.16
C GLN A 459 -22.86 8.95 4.57
N LYS A 460 -23.24 8.21 3.51
CA LYS A 460 -24.47 8.41 2.71
C LYS A 460 -25.72 8.71 3.54
N CYS A 461 -26.01 7.92 4.57
CA CYS A 461 -27.21 8.09 5.40
C CYS A 461 -27.24 9.42 6.18
N TYR A 462 -26.07 9.91 6.61
CA TYR A 462 -25.95 11.18 7.32
C TYR A 462 -26.01 12.37 6.36
N VAL A 463 -25.50 12.23 5.13
CA VAL A 463 -25.63 13.24 4.08
C VAL A 463 -27.11 13.51 3.78
N VAL A 464 -27.88 12.45 3.52
CA VAL A 464 -29.33 12.55 3.25
C VAL A 464 -30.08 13.18 4.42
N LYS A 465 -29.74 12.77 5.65
CA LYS A 465 -30.36 13.33 6.87
C LYS A 465 -30.13 14.84 7.01
N ILE A 466 -28.89 15.30 6.85
CA ILE A 466 -28.55 16.73 6.97
C ILE A 466 -29.19 17.54 5.83
N LEU A 467 -29.16 17.03 4.60
CA LEU A 467 -29.79 17.70 3.47
C LEU A 467 -31.30 17.85 3.65
N HIS A 468 -31.98 16.83 4.17
CA HIS A 468 -33.41 16.94 4.49
C HIS A 468 -33.69 17.92 5.63
N GLN A 469 -32.80 18.07 6.61
CA GLN A 469 -32.95 19.08 7.66
C GLN A 469 -32.83 20.49 7.08
N TRP A 470 -31.77 20.75 6.32
CA TRP A 470 -31.54 22.04 5.67
C TRP A 470 -32.65 22.43 4.68
N GLY A 471 -33.20 21.45 3.94
CA GLY A 471 -34.33 21.68 3.04
C GLY A 471 -35.66 21.95 3.74
N LYS A 472 -35.79 21.63 5.04
CA LYS A 472 -37.01 21.80 5.84
C LYS A 472 -36.98 23.01 6.77
N GLU A 473 -35.82 23.61 7.03
CA GLU A 473 -35.70 24.81 7.88
C GLU A 473 -36.57 25.96 7.33
N GLU A 474 -37.69 26.21 7.99
CA GLU A 474 -38.34 27.53 8.02
C GLU A 474 -37.53 28.37 9.00
N MET A 475 -36.80 29.36 8.49
CA MET A 475 -36.17 30.31 9.39
C MET A 475 -37.28 31.17 9.98
N GLU A 476 -37.64 30.92 11.23
CA GLU A 476 -38.35 31.90 12.05
C GLU A 476 -37.41 33.12 12.17
N GLU A 477 -37.78 34.21 11.51
CA GLU A 477 -37.24 35.53 11.85
C GLU A 477 -37.53 35.78 13.32
N SER A 478 -36.50 35.70 14.15
CA SER A 478 -36.55 36.12 15.55
C SER A 478 -35.28 36.87 15.92
N GLY A 479 -35.41 38.20 15.85
CA GLY A 479 -34.95 39.19 16.84
C GLY A 479 -33.50 39.19 17.26
#